data_AF-A0A7Y0DGP2-F1
#
_entry.id   AF-A0A7Y0DGP2-F1
#
_cell.length_a   1.000
_cell.length_b   1.000
_cell.length_c   1.000
_cell.angle_alpha   90.00
_cell.angle_beta   90.00
_cell.angle_gamma   90.00
#
_symmetry.space_group_name_H-M   'P 1'
#
loop_
_entity.id
_entity.type
_entity.pdbx_description
1 polymer ?
#
loop_
_entity_poly.entity_id
_entity_poly.type
_entity_poly.pdbx_seq_one_letter_code
_entity_poly.pdbx_strand_id
1 'polypeptide(L)'
;RRRPLVHRLVADGTLGTTHCTDDGVGIVYRGTELVEAVSEQAGKGAYIVRRDGDRAVEEPLATRLLGRRTAQTPDPAATSVTWQR
;
A
#
# COMPACT_ATOMS: atom_id res chain seq x y z
N ARG A 1 -15.58 -0.73 6.39
CA ARG A 1 -16.46 -0.16 5.31
C ARG A 1 -15.70 0.88 4.45
N ARG A 2 -14.46 0.59 3.99
CA ARG A 2 -13.59 1.56 3.29
C ARG A 2 -13.81 1.61 1.77
N ARG A 3 -13.93 0.45 1.12
CA ARG A 3 -14.04 0.34 -0.35
C ARG A 3 -15.22 1.13 -0.96
N PRO A 4 -16.48 1.02 -0.47
CA PRO A 4 -17.59 1.79 -1.05
C PRO A 4 -17.45 3.32 -0.92
N LEU A 5 -16.75 3.80 0.13
CA LEU A 5 -16.49 5.22 0.30
C LEU A 5 -15.43 5.71 -0.69
N VAL A 6 -14.32 4.98 -0.81
CA VAL A 6 -13.25 5.32 -1.76
C VAL A 6 -13.79 5.36 -3.19
N HIS A 7 -14.56 4.36 -3.60
CA HIS A 7 -15.16 4.33 -4.94
C HIS A 7 -16.05 5.55 -5.20
N ARG A 8 -16.88 5.95 -4.24
CA ARG A 8 -17.73 7.14 -4.39
C ARG A 8 -16.89 8.41 -4.55
N LEU A 9 -15.93 8.62 -3.66
CA LEU A 9 -15.08 9.82 -3.66
C LEU A 9 -14.16 9.90 -4.90
N VAL A 10 -13.78 8.78 -5.48
CA VAL A 10 -13.03 8.78 -6.75
C VAL A 10 -13.98 9.07 -7.93
N ALA A 11 -15.17 8.47 -7.93
CA ALA A 11 -16.16 8.68 -8.99
C ALA A 11 -16.63 10.14 -9.08
N ASP A 12 -16.88 10.77 -7.93
CA ASP A 12 -17.29 12.18 -7.84
C ASP A 12 -16.14 13.18 -8.02
N GLY A 13 -14.89 12.71 -8.09
CA GLY A 13 -13.71 13.54 -8.33
C GLY A 13 -13.12 14.21 -7.09
N THR A 14 -13.65 13.94 -5.89
CA THR A 14 -13.08 14.43 -4.62
C THR A 14 -11.67 13.87 -4.39
N LEU A 15 -11.47 12.59 -4.72
CA LEU A 15 -10.16 11.93 -4.71
C LEU A 15 -9.68 11.68 -6.14
N GLY A 16 -8.38 11.88 -6.37
CA GLY A 16 -7.72 11.46 -7.59
C GLY A 16 -7.46 9.94 -7.63
N THR A 17 -6.48 9.52 -8.43
CA THR A 17 -6.02 8.13 -8.43
C THR A 17 -5.64 7.68 -7.02
N THR A 18 -6.38 6.69 -6.51
CA THR A 18 -6.29 6.29 -5.12
C THR A 18 -5.74 4.88 -5.01
N HIS A 19 -4.64 4.73 -4.28
CA HIS A 19 -4.02 3.45 -4.00
C HIS A 19 -4.58 2.89 -2.69
N CYS A 20 -4.99 1.63 -2.71
CA CYS A 20 -5.57 0.95 -1.57
C CYS A 20 -4.88 -0.39 -1.34
N THR A 21 -4.74 -0.75 -0.07
CA THR A 21 -4.07 -1.97 0.36
C THR A 21 -4.96 -2.70 1.36
N ASP A 22 -4.88 -4.02 1.34
CA ASP A 22 -5.32 -4.84 2.47
C ASP A 22 -4.36 -4.67 3.65
N ASP A 23 -4.78 -5.12 4.83
CA ASP A 23 -3.92 -5.16 6.01
C ASP A 23 -2.72 -6.08 5.76
N GLY A 24 -1.52 -5.58 6.07
CA GLY A 24 -0.25 -6.27 5.82
C GLY A 24 0.30 -6.12 4.40
N VAL A 25 -0.31 -5.26 3.58
CA VAL A 25 0.16 -4.93 2.22
C VAL A 25 0.71 -3.50 2.17
N GLY A 26 1.89 -3.36 1.56
CA GLY A 26 2.53 -2.08 1.28
C GLY A 26 2.72 -1.85 -0.22
N ILE A 27 2.75 -0.59 -0.65
CA ILE A 27 3.10 -0.18 -2.02
C ILE A 27 4.45 0.52 -1.97
N VAL A 28 5.37 0.10 -2.82
CA VAL A 28 6.73 0.62 -2.91
C VAL A 28 6.79 1.65 -4.03
N TYR A 29 7.21 2.86 -3.68
CA TYR A 29 7.51 3.91 -4.62
C TYR A 29 9.01 4.18 -4.68
N ARG A 30 9.50 4.49 -5.89
CA ARG A 30 10.80 5.11 -6.09
C ARG A 30 10.55 6.54 -6.58
N GLY A 31 10.72 7.51 -5.68
CA GLY A 31 10.20 8.85 -5.93
C GLY A 31 8.67 8.80 -6.03
N THR A 32 8.12 9.15 -7.19
CA THR A 32 6.67 9.09 -7.48
C THR A 32 6.27 7.90 -8.35
N GLU A 33 7.22 7.07 -8.77
CA GLU A 33 6.95 5.90 -9.60
C GLU A 33 6.55 4.72 -8.72
N LEU A 34 5.38 4.15 -8.99
CA LEU A 34 4.94 2.91 -8.36
C LEU A 34 5.78 1.77 -8.93
N VAL A 35 6.52 1.08 -8.06
CA VAL A 35 7.44 0.00 -8.44
C VAL A 35 6.79 -1.36 -8.24
N GLU A 36 6.22 -1.61 -7.06
CA GLU A 36 5.58 -2.88 -6.74
C GLU A 36 4.62 -2.76 -5.55
N ALA A 37 3.77 -3.77 -5.35
CA ALA A 37 3.10 -4.02 -4.10
C ALA A 37 3.71 -5.25 -3.42
N VAL A 38 3.86 -5.19 -2.09
CA VAL A 38 4.43 -6.27 -1.27
C VAL A 38 3.45 -6.64 -0.18
N SER A 39 3.41 -7.92 0.18
CA SER A 39 2.52 -8.42 1.23
C SER A 39 3.30 -9.24 2.25
N GLU A 40 2.98 -9.13 3.53
CA GLU A 40 3.49 -10.05 4.56
C GLU A 40 2.70 -11.37 4.60
N GLN A 41 1.51 -11.41 4.00
CA GLN A 41 0.60 -12.58 3.99
C GLN A 41 0.27 -13.02 2.56
N ALA A 42 0.22 -14.33 2.33
CA ALA A 42 -0.21 -14.86 1.04
C ALA A 42 -1.69 -14.47 0.76
N GLY A 43 -1.99 -14.13 -0.49
CA GLY A 43 -3.35 -13.85 -0.95
C GLY A 43 -3.92 -12.48 -0.57
N LYS A 44 -3.16 -11.61 0.12
CA LYS A 44 -3.55 -10.20 0.34
C LYS A 44 -3.14 -9.32 -0.83
N GLY A 45 -3.96 -8.33 -1.13
CA GLY A 45 -3.85 -7.53 -2.33
C GLY A 45 -3.70 -6.03 -2.10
N ALA A 46 -3.34 -5.35 -3.18
CA ALA A 46 -3.51 -3.93 -3.35
C ALA A 46 -4.34 -3.68 -4.61
N TYR A 47 -4.93 -2.49 -4.72
CA TYR A 47 -5.68 -2.07 -5.90
C TYR A 47 -5.53 -0.57 -6.12
N ILE A 48 -5.60 -0.18 -7.39
CA ILE A 48 -5.67 1.22 -7.81
C ILE A 48 -7.11 1.51 -8.18
N VAL A 49 -7.69 2.54 -7.58
CA VAL A 49 -8.99 3.08 -7.97
C VAL A 49 -8.77 4.34 -8.79
N ARG A 50 -9.29 4.37 -10.01
CA ARG A 50 -9.22 5.52 -10.92
C ARG A 50 -10.62 5.96 -11.29
N ARG A 51 -10.76 7.25 -11.59
CA ARG A 51 -11.99 7.79 -12.15
C ARG A 51 -12.04 7.49 -13.65
N ASP A 52 -13.15 6.97 -14.11
CA ASP A 52 -13.49 6.79 -15.52
C ASP A 52 -14.91 7.36 -15.74
N GLY A 53 -14.97 8.54 -16.35
CA GLY A 53 -16.21 9.32 -16.46
C GLY A 53 -16.81 9.66 -15.08
N ASP A 54 -18.02 9.17 -14.82
CA ASP A 54 -18.75 9.33 -13.55
C ASP A 54 -18.62 8.10 -12.63
N ARG A 55 -17.69 7.19 -12.95
CA ARG A 55 -17.49 5.92 -12.22
C ARG A 55 -16.08 5.82 -11.66
N ALA A 56 -15.95 4.95 -10.67
CA ALA A 56 -14.66 4.45 -10.21
C ALA A 56 -14.41 3.08 -10.83
N VAL A 57 -13.25 2.91 -11.45
CA VAL A 57 -12.73 1.62 -11.90
C VAL A 57 -11.61 1.17 -10.97
N GLU A 58 -11.55 -0.13 -10.71
CA GLU A 58 -10.58 -0.73 -9.79
C GLU A 58 -9.73 -1.74 -10.55
N GLU A 59 -8.42 -1.60 -10.42
CA GLU A 59 -7.44 -2.51 -11.01
C GLU A 59 -6.61 -3.17 -9.90
N PRO A 60 -6.53 -4.52 -9.85
CA PRO A 60 -5.71 -5.20 -8.85
C PRO A 60 -4.22 -5.00 -9.14
N LEU A 61 -3.44 -4.83 -8.09
CA LEU A 61 -1.98 -4.86 -8.13
C LEU A 61 -1.49 -6.21 -7.61
N ALA A 62 -0.66 -6.87 -8.42
CA ALA A 62 0.01 -8.09 -8.00
C ALA A 62 0.91 -7.81 -6.79
N THR A 63 0.81 -8.63 -5.75
CA THR A 63 1.62 -8.52 -4.55
C THR A 63 2.71 -9.58 -4.54
N ARG A 64 3.94 -9.15 -4.22
CA ARG A 64 5.04 -10.08 -3.92
C ARG A 64 5.05 -10.39 -2.42
N LEU A 65 5.04 -11.67 -2.06
CA LEU A 65 5.16 -12.08 -0.67
C LEU A 65 6.56 -11.70 -0.13
N LEU A 66 6.58 -10.99 0.98
CA LEU A 66 7.79 -10.77 1.75
C LEU A 66 8.09 -12.06 2.52
N GLY A 67 9.23 -12.67 2.20
CA GLY A 67 9.75 -13.75 3.01
C GLY A 67 9.94 -13.27 4.46
N ARG A 68 9.77 -14.18 5.42
CA ARG A 68 10.08 -13.88 6.81
C ARG A 68 11.55 -13.44 6.88
N ARG A 69 11.78 -12.19 7.28
CA ARG A 69 13.09 -11.80 7.80
C ARG A 69 13.33 -12.66 9.03
N THR A 70 14.26 -13.61 8.95
CA THR A 70 14.89 -14.12 10.18
C THR A 70 15.38 -12.89 10.93
N ALA A 71 15.14 -12.84 12.25
CA ALA A 71 15.67 -11.75 13.07
C ALA A 71 17.16 -11.62 12.73
N GLN A 72 17.53 -10.50 12.12
CA GLN A 72 18.92 -10.16 12.01
C GLN A 72 19.37 -9.95 13.45
N THR A 73 20.40 -10.67 13.89
CA THR A 73 21.06 -10.33 15.15
C THR A 73 21.28 -8.83 15.11
N PRO A 74 20.73 -8.05 16.06
CA PRO A 74 20.90 -6.61 16.04
C PRO A 74 22.40 -6.33 15.96
N ASP A 75 22.78 -5.41 15.09
CA ASP A 75 24.14 -4.88 15.11
C ASP A 75 24.39 -4.37 16.55
N PRO A 76 25.39 -4.89 17.29
CA PRO A 76 25.68 -4.41 18.63
C PRO A 76 26.02 -2.91 18.66
N ALA A 77 26.29 -2.28 17.51
CA ALA A 77 26.50 -0.84 17.38
C ALA A 77 25.20 -0.02 17.22
N ALA A 78 24.02 -0.64 17.01
CA ALA A 78 22.74 0.04 16.88
C ALA A 78 22.26 0.57 18.25
N THR A 79 22.91 1.64 18.70
CA THR A 79 22.59 2.36 19.92
C THR A 79 21.26 3.08 19.73
N SER A 80 20.34 2.85 20.66
CA SER A 80 19.00 3.43 20.75
C SER A 80 18.96 4.92 20.38
N VAL A 81 18.18 5.27 19.34
CA VAL A 81 17.82 6.66 19.06
C VAL A 81 16.61 7.01 19.91
N THR A 82 16.83 7.76 21.00
CA THR A 82 15.77 8.32 21.84
C THR A 82 15.23 9.57 21.16
N TRP A 83 14.05 9.48 20.54
CA TRP A 83 13.35 10.65 20.01
C TRP A 83 12.87 11.52 21.18
N GLN A 84 13.49 12.69 21.37
CA GLN A 84 13.01 13.72 22.29
C GLN A 84 11.96 14.60 21.59
N ARG A 85 10.91 14.94 22.33
CA ARG A 85 9.71 15.68 21.90
C ARG A 85 10.00 17.12 21.50
#